data_AF-A0A956DXG1-F1
#
_entry.id   AF-A0A956DXG1-F1
#
_cell.length_a   1.000
_cell.length_b   1.000
_cell.length_c   1.000
_cell.angle_alpha   90.00
_cell.angle_beta   90.00
_cell.angle_gamma   90.00
#
_symmetry.space_group_name_H-M   'P 1'
#
loop_
_entity.id
_entity.type
_entity.pdbx_description
1 polymer ?
#
loop_
_entity_poly.entity_id
_entity_poly.type
_entity_poly.pdbx_seq_one_letter_code
_entity_poly.pdbx_strand_id
1 'polypeptide(L)'
;DNMDLALAHSIRARLEQEGVELDGWQMNALAHAARAAKEKLLGDPDQGAVPVVIPRRGSQLVGGSIRTEVERETVTRLVLDGFFPSVDADAAPATRSRVGLTRLGLPYASDAAITKHLAAFLRKQGSLAPTSVLFNGGVMRSETLRERLKGTLDGWLDAPTRTLVGGDLDLAVARGAAYYGRTREGHGIRIRGGTAQAYYVGIESAMPAVPGLEPPISLMCVAPFGMEEGSEAELPPHQLAVVVGEPVTFRFFGSHVRRHDAPGATFDRWSRDEVVELAPIAVTLPAEDRPEGDVVPVSLHASITPVGTLLLEAVPETPRKEGERWKVELSVRGEAG
;
A
#
# COMPACT_ATOMS: atom_id res chain seq x y z
N ASP A 1 -2.33 6.22 17.06
CA ASP A 1 -2.70 4.87 17.53
C ASP A 1 -1.50 4.03 17.92
N ASN A 2 -0.68 3.50 17.00
CA ASN A 2 0.47 2.66 17.36
C ASN A 2 1.45 3.35 18.35
N MET A 3 1.73 4.64 18.14
CA MET A 3 2.55 5.44 19.06
C MET A 3 1.92 5.57 20.45
N ASP A 4 0.60 5.74 20.50
CA ASP A 4 -0.15 5.91 21.76
C ASP A 4 -0.23 4.58 22.53
N LEU A 5 -0.41 3.48 21.81
CA LEU A 5 -0.37 2.12 22.36
C LEU A 5 1.03 1.76 22.88
N ALA A 6 2.09 2.12 22.15
CA ALA A 6 3.46 1.90 22.61
C ALA A 6 3.73 2.62 23.94
N LEU A 7 3.31 3.89 24.04
CA LEU A 7 3.38 4.65 25.28
C LEU A 7 2.56 4.01 26.40
N ALA A 8 1.31 3.63 26.13
CA ALA A 8 0.44 2.99 27.11
C ALA A 8 1.01 1.67 27.63
N HIS A 9 1.58 0.83 26.76
CA HIS A 9 2.24 -0.42 27.17
C HIS A 9 3.50 -0.18 28.00
N SER A 10 4.30 0.84 27.66
CA SER A 10 5.46 1.22 28.47
C SER A 10 5.06 1.69 29.87
N ILE A 11 3.99 2.46 29.97
CA ILE A 11 3.47 2.93 31.26
C ILE A 11 2.87 1.77 32.05
N ARG A 12 2.14 0.85 31.39
CA ARG A 12 1.62 -0.36 32.02
C ARG A 12 2.75 -1.20 32.61
N ALA A 13 3.83 -1.44 31.86
CA ALA A 13 4.96 -2.22 32.34
C ALA A 13 5.61 -1.60 33.59
N ARG A 14 5.68 -0.26 33.67
CA ARG A 14 6.15 0.44 34.88
C ARG A 14 5.17 0.25 36.06
N LEU A 15 3.87 0.42 35.82
CA LEU A 15 2.84 0.21 36.84
C LEU A 15 2.81 -1.24 37.37
N GLU A 16 3.02 -2.23 36.50
CA GLU A 16 3.12 -3.64 36.87
C GLU A 16 4.31 -3.90 37.81
N GLN A 17 5.45 -3.22 37.60
CA GLN A 17 6.61 -3.28 38.49
C GLN A 17 6.32 -2.67 39.87
N GLU A 18 5.39 -1.71 39.94
CA GLU A 18 4.88 -1.11 41.18
C GLU A 18 3.74 -1.92 41.82
N GLY A 19 3.39 -3.08 41.24
CA GLY A 19 2.31 -3.95 41.73
C GLY A 19 0.90 -3.50 41.35
N VAL A 20 0.77 -2.63 40.34
CA VAL A 20 -0.51 -2.13 39.83
C VAL A 20 -0.82 -2.78 38.48
N GLU A 21 -1.80 -3.68 38.47
CA GLU A 21 -2.31 -4.28 37.23
C GLU A 21 -3.46 -3.46 36.64
N LEU A 22 -3.49 -3.36 35.32
CA LEU A 22 -4.55 -2.66 34.57
C LEU A 22 -5.40 -3.66 33.78
N ASP A 23 -6.72 -3.54 33.92
CA ASP A 23 -7.66 -4.31 33.08
C ASP A 23 -7.73 -3.77 31.63
N GLY A 24 -8.42 -4.49 30.74
CA GLY A 24 -8.52 -4.10 29.33
C GLY A 24 -9.21 -2.75 29.09
N TRP A 25 -10.14 -2.35 29.96
CA TRP A 25 -10.80 -1.04 29.85
C TRP A 25 -9.88 0.08 30.32
N GLN A 26 -9.17 -0.13 31.43
CA GLN A 26 -8.14 0.78 31.94
C GLN A 26 -7.00 0.95 30.94
N MET A 27 -6.66 -0.09 30.19
CA MET A 27 -5.70 0.00 29.09
C MET A 27 -6.17 0.90 27.95
N ASN A 28 -7.45 0.85 27.57
CA ASN A 28 -7.99 1.77 26.57
C ASN A 28 -8.01 3.21 27.10
N ALA A 29 -8.40 3.41 28.36
CA ALA A 29 -8.35 4.73 29.00
C ALA A 29 -6.91 5.29 29.04
N LEU A 30 -5.92 4.45 29.36
CA LEU A 30 -4.51 4.81 29.34
C LEU A 30 -4.03 5.16 27.93
N ALA A 31 -4.44 4.42 26.89
CA ALA A 31 -4.09 4.74 25.50
C ALA A 31 -4.60 6.13 25.08
N HIS A 32 -5.84 6.49 25.45
CA HIS A 32 -6.37 7.83 25.21
C HIS A 32 -5.62 8.92 25.99
N ALA A 33 -5.31 8.67 27.27
CA ALA A 33 -4.55 9.62 28.07
C ALA A 33 -3.11 9.79 27.56
N ALA A 34 -2.47 8.70 27.13
CA ALA A 34 -1.15 8.71 26.51
C ALA A 34 -1.13 9.51 25.21
N ARG A 35 -2.18 9.43 24.39
CA ARG A 35 -2.34 10.29 23.20
C ARG A 35 -2.31 11.77 23.56
N ALA A 36 -3.16 12.18 24.51
CA ALA A 36 -3.24 13.58 24.94
C ALA A 36 -1.91 14.06 25.55
N ALA A 37 -1.25 13.22 26.35
CA ALA A 37 0.05 13.53 26.93
C ALA A 37 1.15 13.66 25.87
N LYS A 38 1.21 12.73 24.91
CA LYS A 38 2.12 12.77 23.75
C LYS A 38 1.94 14.05 22.95
N GLU A 39 0.71 14.41 22.60
CA GLU A 39 0.42 15.61 21.82
C GLU A 39 0.87 16.89 22.54
N LYS A 40 0.71 16.97 23.87
CA LYS A 40 1.23 18.08 24.69
C LYS A 40 2.76 18.12 24.72
N LEU A 41 3.40 16.98 25.00
CA LEU A 41 4.87 16.89 25.09
C LEU A 41 5.56 17.17 23.74
N LEU A 42 4.91 16.80 22.64
CA LEU A 42 5.40 17.09 21.29
C LEU A 42 5.06 18.51 20.79
N GLY A 43 4.23 19.26 21.52
CA GLY A 43 3.79 20.61 21.18
C GLY A 43 4.47 21.71 22.00
N ASP A 44 4.98 21.38 23.19
CA ASP A 44 5.68 22.31 24.09
C ASP A 44 7.02 21.68 24.49
N PRO A 45 8.19 22.19 24.05
CA PRO A 45 9.49 21.61 24.36
C PRO A 45 9.89 21.74 25.85
N ASP A 46 9.32 22.70 26.59
CA ASP A 46 9.70 22.97 27.98
C ASP A 46 8.99 22.04 28.98
N GLN A 47 7.92 21.36 28.54
CA GLN A 47 7.17 20.43 29.39
C GLN A 47 7.95 19.13 29.63
N GLY A 48 8.42 18.87 30.86
CA GLY A 48 9.17 17.65 31.18
C GLY A 48 8.34 16.35 31.26
N ALA A 49 7.11 16.44 31.78
CA ALA A 49 6.21 15.31 31.94
C ALA A 49 4.74 15.77 31.97
N VAL A 50 3.79 14.89 31.65
CA VAL A 50 2.35 15.17 31.73
C VAL A 50 1.67 14.15 32.65
N PRO A 51 0.96 14.59 33.71
CA PRO A 51 0.26 13.68 34.60
C PRO A 51 -0.90 13.00 33.87
N VAL A 52 -1.07 11.71 34.16
CA VAL A 52 -2.13 10.84 33.64
C VAL A 52 -2.90 10.24 34.81
N VAL A 53 -4.22 10.33 34.73
CA VAL A 53 -5.14 9.79 35.74
C VAL A 53 -6.02 8.74 35.10
N ILE A 54 -5.92 7.50 35.59
CA ILE A 54 -6.71 6.36 35.13
C ILE A 54 -7.77 6.06 36.20
N PRO A 55 -9.06 6.16 35.89
CA PRO A 55 -10.11 5.81 36.84
C PRO A 55 -10.06 4.33 37.22
N ARG A 56 -10.32 4.01 38.49
CA ARG A 56 -10.55 2.64 38.96
C ARG A 56 -11.99 2.22 38.66
N ARG A 57 -12.25 0.91 38.59
CA ARG A 57 -13.58 0.35 38.33
C ARG A 57 -13.99 -0.68 39.39
N GLY A 58 -15.30 -0.93 39.50
CA GLY A 58 -15.87 -1.99 40.34
C GLY A 58 -15.92 -1.60 41.81
N SER A 59 -15.72 -2.58 42.71
CA SER A 59 -15.67 -2.35 44.16
C SER A 59 -14.56 -1.38 44.59
N GLN A 60 -13.61 -1.07 43.69
CA GLN A 60 -12.52 -0.13 43.91
C GLN A 60 -12.82 1.31 43.43
N LEU A 61 -14.03 1.61 42.94
CA LEU A 61 -14.44 2.99 42.57
C LEU A 61 -14.33 3.97 43.75
N VAL A 62 -14.56 3.50 44.97
CA VAL A 62 -14.42 4.29 46.20
C VAL A 62 -12.94 4.45 46.62
N GLY A 63 -12.03 3.68 46.01
CA GLY A 63 -10.59 3.64 46.32
C GLY A 63 -9.71 4.64 45.54
N GLY A 64 -10.31 5.58 44.79
CA GLY A 64 -9.59 6.64 44.09
C GLY A 64 -9.20 6.31 42.64
N SER A 65 -8.22 7.03 42.12
CA SER A 65 -7.70 6.89 40.74
C SER A 65 -6.25 6.41 40.77
N ILE A 66 -5.82 5.70 39.72
CA ILE A 66 -4.42 5.39 39.48
C ILE A 66 -3.80 6.64 38.85
N ARG A 67 -2.74 7.16 39.47
CA ARG A 67 -2.02 8.33 38.98
C ARG A 67 -0.65 7.88 38.51
N THR A 68 -0.26 8.35 37.33
CA THR A 68 1.06 8.16 36.74
C THR A 68 1.37 9.38 35.89
N GLU A 69 2.46 9.36 35.15
CA GLU A 69 2.80 10.43 34.22
C GLU A 69 3.46 9.90 32.95
N VAL A 70 3.36 10.66 31.87
CA VAL A 70 4.15 10.42 30.67
C VAL A 70 5.31 11.40 30.68
N GLU A 71 6.54 10.89 30.71
CA GLU A 71 7.74 11.70 30.66
C GLU A 71 8.17 11.98 29.21
N ARG A 72 8.76 13.16 28.97
CA ARG A 72 9.34 13.55 27.68
C ARG A 72 10.38 12.54 27.20
N GLU A 73 11.19 12.01 28.10
CA GLU A 73 12.21 11.01 27.76
C GLU A 73 11.57 9.75 27.18
N THR A 74 10.46 9.30 27.75
CA THR A 74 9.71 8.13 27.26
C THR A 74 9.09 8.42 25.89
N VAL A 75 8.55 9.62 25.66
CA VAL A 75 8.08 10.04 24.32
C VAL A 75 9.23 10.10 23.32
N THR A 76 10.39 10.61 23.70
CA THR A 76 11.57 10.70 22.83
C THR A 76 12.02 9.30 22.42
N ARG A 77 12.29 8.44 23.40
CA ARG A 77 12.75 7.07 23.17
C ARG A 77 11.77 6.24 22.33
N LEU A 78 10.48 6.31 22.62
CA LEU A 78 9.49 5.45 21.95
C LEU A 78 8.96 6.04 20.66
N VAL A 79 8.67 7.34 20.62
CA VAL A 79 8.07 7.99 19.46
C VAL A 79 9.15 8.45 18.48
N LEU A 80 10.12 9.26 18.94
CA LEU A 80 11.17 9.75 18.04
C LEU A 80 12.13 8.62 17.68
N ASP A 81 12.72 7.93 18.65
CA ASP A 81 13.74 6.91 18.35
C ASP A 81 13.16 5.57 17.93
N GLY A 82 11.91 5.28 18.30
CA GLY A 82 11.21 4.05 17.89
C GLY A 82 10.56 4.15 16.51
N PHE A 83 9.71 5.17 16.28
CA PHE A 83 8.97 5.31 15.01
C PHE A 83 9.70 6.16 13.97
N PHE A 84 10.56 7.10 14.38
CA PHE A 84 11.32 7.98 13.47
C PHE A 84 12.84 7.97 13.76
N PRO A 85 13.48 6.80 13.91
CA PRO A 85 14.91 6.75 14.21
C PRO A 85 15.73 7.46 13.13
N SER A 86 16.81 8.12 13.52
CA SER A 86 17.87 8.48 12.57
C SER A 86 18.55 7.20 12.10
N VAL A 87 18.52 6.99 10.80
CA VAL A 87 19.08 5.80 10.13
C VAL A 87 19.80 6.25 8.87
N ASP A 88 20.74 5.43 8.39
CA ASP A 88 21.44 5.66 7.14
C ASP A 88 20.54 5.42 5.92
N ALA A 89 20.95 5.96 4.77
CA ALA A 89 20.20 5.86 3.52
C ALA A 89 20.04 4.41 3.01
N ASP A 90 20.89 3.49 3.47
CA ASP A 90 20.86 2.07 3.13
C ASP A 90 20.00 1.22 4.09
N ALA A 91 19.43 1.82 5.13
CA ALA A 91 18.58 1.13 6.08
C ALA A 91 17.36 0.49 5.41
N ALA A 92 16.95 -0.67 5.94
CA ALA A 92 15.79 -1.41 5.46
C ALA A 92 14.89 -1.85 6.63
N PRO A 93 13.55 -1.88 6.44
CA PRO A 93 12.64 -2.43 7.42
C PRO A 93 12.95 -3.89 7.76
N ALA A 94 12.82 -4.26 9.03
CA ALA A 94 12.97 -5.65 9.43
C ALA A 94 11.82 -6.52 8.89
N THR A 95 12.18 -7.55 8.12
CA THR A 95 11.24 -8.60 7.68
C THR A 95 11.18 -9.66 8.77
N ARG A 96 10.02 -9.81 9.43
CA ARG A 96 9.79 -10.93 10.36
C ARG A 96 9.20 -12.10 9.59
N SER A 97 9.64 -13.33 9.89
CA SER A 97 8.96 -14.54 9.44
C SER A 97 7.51 -14.50 9.92
N ARG A 98 6.56 -14.68 9.00
CA ARG A 98 5.13 -14.75 9.34
C ARG A 98 4.90 -16.00 10.19
N VAL A 99 4.24 -15.85 11.32
CA VAL A 99 3.79 -17.00 12.13
C VAL A 99 2.66 -17.71 11.36
N GLY A 100 2.66 -19.05 11.34
CA GLY A 100 1.72 -19.85 10.53
C GLY A 100 0.23 -19.69 10.90
N LEU A 101 -0.07 -19.03 12.02
CA LEU A 101 -1.42 -18.65 12.43
C LEU A 101 -1.42 -17.17 12.83
N THR A 102 -2.27 -16.37 12.18
CA THR A 102 -2.54 -14.98 12.55
C THR A 102 -4.04 -14.76 12.68
N ARG A 103 -4.46 -13.78 13.48
CA ARG A 103 -5.87 -13.36 13.52
C ARG A 103 -6.21 -12.67 12.19
N LEU A 104 -7.41 -12.95 11.66
CA LEU A 104 -7.99 -12.20 10.55
C LEU A 104 -8.08 -10.72 10.95
N GLY A 105 -7.24 -9.91 10.33
CA GLY A 105 -7.11 -8.48 10.59
C GLY A 105 -6.30 -7.84 9.45
N LEU A 106 -6.27 -6.51 9.41
CA LEU A 106 -5.49 -5.78 8.41
C LEU A 106 -4.00 -6.15 8.53
N PRO A 107 -3.27 -6.30 7.40
CA PRO A 107 -1.84 -6.56 7.43
C PRO A 107 -1.10 -5.32 7.95
N TYR A 108 -0.74 -5.34 9.23
CA TYR A 108 0.08 -4.28 9.83
C TYR A 108 1.56 -4.45 9.45
N ALA A 109 2.28 -3.34 9.31
CA ALA A 109 3.72 -3.35 9.02
C ALA A 109 4.51 -4.10 10.11
N SER A 110 5.50 -4.91 9.71
CA SER A 110 6.33 -5.71 10.62
C SER A 110 7.36 -4.90 11.41
N ASP A 111 7.82 -3.78 10.83
CA ASP A 111 8.71 -2.80 11.45
C ASP A 111 7.98 -1.46 11.53
N ALA A 112 7.98 -0.85 12.72
CA ALA A 112 7.31 0.41 13.00
C ALA A 112 8.15 1.66 12.66
N ALA A 113 9.45 1.48 12.36
CA ALA A 113 10.37 2.57 12.06
C ALA A 113 10.12 3.15 10.65
N ILE A 114 9.34 4.24 10.59
CA ILE A 114 8.90 4.91 9.35
C ILE A 114 10.09 5.36 8.51
N THR A 115 11.18 5.83 9.12
CA THR A 115 12.37 6.29 8.40
C THR A 115 13.08 5.16 7.64
N LYS A 116 13.07 3.92 8.15
CA LYS A 116 13.62 2.78 7.40
C LYS A 116 12.80 2.45 6.16
N HIS A 117 11.47 2.55 6.26
CA HIS A 117 10.58 2.37 5.10
C HIS A 117 10.80 3.48 4.06
N LEU A 118 11.02 4.71 4.51
CA LEU A 118 11.34 5.82 3.62
C LEU A 118 12.68 5.62 2.90
N ALA A 119 13.74 5.20 3.61
CA ALA A 119 15.04 4.87 3.02
C ALA A 119 14.92 3.76 1.95
N ALA A 120 14.24 2.66 2.30
CA ALA A 120 14.00 1.56 1.36
C ALA A 120 13.17 1.99 0.14
N PHE A 121 12.17 2.86 0.33
CA PHE A 121 11.38 3.42 -0.76
C PHE A 121 12.23 4.24 -1.73
N LEU A 122 13.04 5.17 -1.22
CA LEU A 122 13.90 6.02 -2.06
C LEU A 122 14.95 5.21 -2.83
N ARG A 123 15.54 4.20 -2.18
CA ARG A 123 16.47 3.27 -2.86
C ARG A 123 15.86 2.55 -4.05
N LYS A 124 14.58 2.13 -3.95
CA LYS A 124 13.86 1.51 -5.07
C LYS A 124 13.67 2.47 -6.25
N GLN A 125 13.73 3.78 -6.02
CA GLN A 125 13.65 4.80 -7.06
C GLN A 125 15.02 5.11 -7.73
N GLY A 126 16.10 4.46 -7.29
CA GLY A 126 17.43 4.63 -7.86
C GLY A 126 18.05 5.98 -7.50
N SER A 127 18.52 6.74 -8.51
CA SER A 127 19.23 8.02 -8.33
C SER A 127 18.30 9.23 -8.11
N LEU A 128 17.01 9.02 -7.87
CA LEU A 128 16.06 10.11 -7.68
C LEU A 128 16.21 10.70 -6.27
N ALA A 129 16.81 11.89 -6.20
CA ALA A 129 16.91 12.69 -4.98
C ALA A 129 15.71 13.64 -4.87
N PRO A 130 14.88 13.55 -3.82
CA PRO A 130 13.77 14.49 -3.63
C PRO A 130 14.30 15.90 -3.39
N THR A 131 13.67 16.89 -4.03
CA THR A 131 14.00 18.32 -3.85
C THR A 131 13.08 19.02 -2.86
N SER A 132 11.91 18.43 -2.60
CA SER A 132 10.83 19.03 -1.83
C SER A 132 10.12 17.99 -0.97
N VAL A 133 9.64 18.40 0.20
CA VAL A 133 8.83 17.57 1.11
C VAL A 133 7.52 18.26 1.43
N LEU A 134 6.40 17.54 1.29
CA LEU A 134 5.08 17.96 1.74
C LEU A 134 4.62 17.05 2.87
N PHE A 135 4.41 17.62 4.05
CA PHE A 135 3.87 16.88 5.19
C PHE A 135 2.35 16.82 5.15
N ASN A 136 1.79 15.71 5.62
CA ASN A 136 0.36 15.48 5.70
C ASN A 136 0.04 14.50 6.83
N GLY A 137 -1.20 14.55 7.34
CA GLY A 137 -1.72 13.71 8.42
C GLY A 137 -1.47 14.27 9.82
N GLY A 138 -2.37 13.95 10.75
CA GLY A 138 -2.37 14.51 12.11
C GLY A 138 -1.09 14.25 12.92
N VAL A 139 -0.37 13.16 12.65
CA VAL A 139 0.94 12.88 13.29
C VAL A 139 1.95 13.99 12.95
N MET A 140 1.90 14.51 11.73
CA MET A 140 2.80 15.56 11.26
C MET A 140 2.42 16.95 11.78
N ARG A 141 1.43 17.09 12.69
CA ARG A 141 1.16 18.36 13.39
C ARG A 141 2.31 18.76 14.31
N SER A 142 3.01 17.79 14.90
CA SER A 142 4.20 18.05 15.71
C SER A 142 5.35 18.55 14.84
N GLU A 143 5.86 19.74 15.17
CA GLU A 143 7.06 20.29 14.55
C GLU A 143 8.28 19.41 14.82
N THR A 144 8.45 18.93 16.05
CA THR A 144 9.51 18.00 16.44
C THR A 144 9.57 16.78 15.53
N LEU A 145 8.41 16.18 15.18
CA LEU A 145 8.38 15.01 14.29
C LEU A 145 8.70 15.38 12.83
N ARG A 146 8.22 16.55 12.36
CA ARG A 146 8.56 17.04 11.01
C ARG A 146 10.06 17.31 10.88
N GLU A 147 10.66 17.95 11.88
CA GLU A 147 12.10 18.23 11.94
C GLU A 147 12.91 16.94 12.00
N ARG A 148 12.53 15.98 12.84
CA ARG A 148 13.18 14.67 12.93
C ARG A 148 13.18 13.94 11.58
N LEU A 149 12.02 13.88 10.93
CA LEU A 149 11.87 13.21 9.63
C LEU A 149 12.64 13.96 8.53
N LYS A 150 12.53 15.29 8.49
CA LYS A 150 13.24 16.13 7.51
C LYS A 150 14.75 16.05 7.69
N GLY A 151 15.26 16.14 8.92
CA GLY A 151 16.68 16.05 9.21
C GLY A 151 17.26 14.70 8.84
N THR A 152 16.51 13.62 9.06
CA THR A 152 16.90 12.28 8.62
C THR A 152 16.93 12.18 7.09
N LEU A 153 15.89 12.69 6.40
CA LEU A 153 15.84 12.72 4.93
C LEU A 153 16.98 13.56 4.33
N ASP A 154 17.17 14.79 4.80
CA ASP A 154 18.19 15.70 4.30
C ASP A 154 19.60 15.13 4.52
N GLY A 155 19.82 14.35 5.57
CA GLY A 155 21.08 13.65 5.82
C GLY A 155 21.43 12.59 4.77
N TRP A 156 20.47 12.18 3.94
CA TRP A 156 20.70 11.24 2.84
C TRP A 156 20.98 11.93 1.50
N LEU A 157 20.90 13.26 1.43
CA LEU A 157 20.90 14.03 0.20
C LEU A 157 22.08 14.98 0.16
N ASP A 158 22.54 15.30 -1.05
CA ASP A 158 23.59 16.31 -1.26
C ASP A 158 23.11 17.73 -0.94
N ALA A 159 21.80 17.98 -1.04
CA ALA A 159 21.17 19.26 -0.77
C ALA A 159 19.89 19.09 0.06
N PRO A 160 19.60 20.02 1.00
CA PRO A 160 18.43 19.92 1.85
C PRO A 160 17.13 20.13 1.05
N THR A 161 16.09 19.40 1.43
CA THR A 161 14.77 19.52 0.81
C THR A 161 14.07 20.83 1.17
N ARG A 162 13.29 21.37 0.23
CA ARG A 162 12.36 22.48 0.49
C ARG A 162 11.07 21.95 1.11
N THR A 163 10.70 22.42 2.30
CA THR A 163 9.38 22.14 2.87
C THR A 163 8.30 22.93 2.13
N LEU A 164 7.31 22.24 1.58
CA LEU A 164 6.13 22.84 0.96
C LEU A 164 5.12 23.26 2.03
N VAL A 165 4.55 24.46 1.86
CA VAL A 165 3.61 25.09 2.81
C VAL A 165 2.22 25.26 2.18
N GLY A 166 1.21 25.57 3.00
CA GLY A 166 -0.16 25.86 2.55
C GLY A 166 -1.12 24.67 2.57
N GLY A 167 -0.64 23.48 2.95
CA GLY A 167 -1.48 22.31 3.20
C GLY A 167 -2.07 22.32 4.61
N ASP A 168 -3.34 21.97 4.73
CA ASP A 168 -3.96 21.64 6.02
C ASP A 168 -3.67 20.16 6.32
N LEU A 169 -2.92 19.87 7.38
CA LEU A 169 -2.45 18.52 7.68
C LEU A 169 -3.58 17.51 7.95
N ASP A 170 -4.76 17.96 8.36
CA ASP A 170 -5.90 17.07 8.61
C ASP A 170 -6.81 16.97 7.39
N LEU A 171 -6.93 18.05 6.62
CA LEU A 171 -7.90 18.16 5.53
C LEU A 171 -7.30 18.02 4.12
N ALA A 172 -5.98 18.01 3.94
CA ALA A 172 -5.38 18.02 2.60
C ALA A 172 -5.83 16.83 1.75
N VAL A 173 -5.97 15.63 2.34
CA VAL A 173 -6.48 14.45 1.63
C VAL A 173 -7.94 14.63 1.23
N ALA A 174 -8.80 15.03 2.16
CA ALA A 174 -10.23 15.22 1.90
C ALA A 174 -10.47 16.32 0.85
N ARG A 175 -9.70 17.42 0.92
CA ARG A 175 -9.72 18.48 -0.09
C ARG A 175 -9.25 17.99 -1.45
N GLY A 176 -8.18 17.20 -1.50
CA GLY A 176 -7.71 16.55 -2.72
C GLY A 176 -8.76 15.62 -3.35
N ALA A 177 -9.46 14.83 -2.53
CA ALA A 177 -10.53 13.95 -2.98
C ALA A 177 -11.75 14.74 -3.51
N ALA A 178 -12.18 15.79 -2.81
CA ALA A 178 -13.26 16.66 -3.26
C ALA A 178 -12.89 17.40 -4.57
N TYR A 179 -11.66 17.91 -4.65
CA TYR A 179 -11.11 18.52 -5.86
C TYR A 179 -11.11 17.51 -7.02
N TYR A 180 -10.63 16.29 -6.79
CA TYR A 180 -10.65 15.23 -7.79
C TYR A 180 -12.07 14.95 -8.30
N GLY A 181 -13.07 14.88 -7.41
CA GLY A 181 -14.48 14.79 -7.80
C GLY A 181 -14.92 15.90 -8.75
N ARG A 182 -14.55 17.16 -8.46
CA ARG A 182 -14.83 18.31 -9.34
C ARG A 182 -14.12 18.22 -10.69
N THR A 183 -12.88 17.71 -10.72
CA THR A 183 -12.17 17.52 -12.01
C THR A 183 -12.85 16.49 -12.91
N ARG A 184 -13.54 15.48 -12.33
CA ARG A 184 -14.32 14.51 -13.12
C ARG A 184 -15.56 15.13 -13.75
N GLU A 185 -16.06 16.22 -13.21
CA GLU A 185 -17.16 17.02 -13.77
C GLU A 185 -16.66 18.09 -14.77
N GLY A 186 -15.36 18.09 -15.10
CA GLY A 186 -14.74 19.08 -15.99
C GLY A 186 -14.34 20.39 -15.30
N HIS A 187 -14.39 20.45 -13.97
CA HIS A 187 -13.99 21.63 -13.20
C HIS A 187 -12.59 21.48 -12.60
N GLY A 188 -11.63 22.25 -13.11
CA GLY A 188 -10.26 22.31 -12.60
C GLY A 188 -9.26 21.52 -13.45
N ILE A 189 -8.04 21.35 -12.91
CA ILE A 189 -6.93 20.69 -13.60
C ILE A 189 -6.84 19.26 -13.09
N ARG A 190 -7.05 18.29 -14.00
CA ARG A 190 -6.86 16.87 -13.68
C ARG A 190 -5.38 16.51 -13.78
N ILE A 191 -4.79 16.13 -12.65
CA ILE A 191 -3.48 15.47 -12.62
C ILE A 191 -3.69 14.03 -13.07
N ARG A 192 -2.94 13.59 -14.07
CA ARG A 192 -2.97 12.21 -14.57
C ARG A 192 -1.68 11.51 -14.15
N GLY A 193 -1.82 10.32 -13.57
CA GLY A 193 -0.71 9.41 -13.33
C GLY A 193 -0.86 8.22 -14.27
N GLY A 194 0.22 7.83 -14.92
CA GLY A 194 0.27 6.59 -15.68
C GLY A 194 0.66 5.39 -14.80
N THR A 195 0.52 4.18 -15.32
CA THR A 195 1.08 2.97 -14.70
C THR A 195 2.60 3.12 -14.46
N ALA A 196 3.06 2.68 -13.29
CA ALA A 196 4.49 2.74 -12.90
C ALA A 196 5.35 1.61 -13.48
N GLN A 197 4.72 0.67 -14.19
CA GLN A 197 5.34 -0.46 -14.86
C GLN A 197 4.43 -0.92 -16.00
N ALA A 198 4.99 -1.69 -16.94
CA ALA A 198 4.20 -2.39 -17.95
C ALA A 198 3.64 -3.69 -17.37
N TYR A 199 2.43 -4.07 -17.78
CA TYR A 199 1.75 -5.31 -17.39
C TYR A 199 1.49 -6.20 -18.59
N TYR A 200 1.66 -7.50 -18.37
CA TYR A 200 1.53 -8.53 -19.40
C TYR A 200 0.60 -9.65 -18.93
N VAL A 201 -0.05 -10.30 -19.88
CA VAL A 201 -0.78 -11.56 -19.67
C VAL A 201 -0.01 -12.69 -20.34
N GLY A 202 0.06 -13.84 -19.68
CA GLY A 202 0.61 -15.07 -20.27
C GLY A 202 -0.40 -15.73 -21.21
N ILE A 203 0.06 -16.10 -22.40
CA ILE A 203 -0.69 -16.81 -23.43
C ILE A 203 0.02 -18.14 -23.67
N GLU A 204 -0.68 -19.26 -23.47
CA GLU A 204 -0.12 -20.57 -23.78
C GLU A 204 0.03 -20.75 -25.29
N SER A 205 1.18 -21.29 -25.70
CA SER A 205 1.45 -21.56 -27.12
C SER A 205 0.62 -22.74 -27.61
N ALA A 206 0.07 -22.63 -28.82
CA ALA A 206 -0.59 -23.73 -29.50
C ALA A 206 0.45 -24.78 -29.98
N MET A 207 0.91 -25.65 -29.09
CA MET A 207 1.80 -26.77 -29.40
C MET A 207 1.24 -28.09 -28.86
N PRO A 208 1.58 -29.23 -29.50
CA PRO A 208 1.18 -30.55 -29.00
C PRO A 208 1.65 -30.77 -27.56
N ALA A 209 0.77 -31.32 -26.72
CA ALA A 209 1.13 -31.66 -25.34
C ALA A 209 2.22 -32.73 -25.32
N VAL A 210 3.35 -32.42 -24.68
CA VAL A 210 4.44 -33.38 -24.45
C VAL A 210 4.41 -33.78 -22.97
N PRO A 211 4.31 -35.09 -22.64
CA PRO A 211 4.27 -35.54 -21.25
C PRO A 211 5.47 -35.04 -20.44
N GLY A 212 5.19 -34.41 -19.29
CA GLY A 212 6.20 -33.89 -18.38
C GLY A 212 6.77 -32.52 -18.75
N LEU A 213 6.30 -31.89 -19.82
CA LEU A 213 6.66 -30.53 -20.20
C LEU A 213 5.43 -29.63 -20.18
N GLU A 214 5.53 -28.53 -19.45
CA GLU A 214 4.52 -27.46 -19.51
C GLU A 214 4.61 -26.76 -20.88
N PRO A 215 3.48 -26.42 -21.51
CA PRO A 215 3.47 -25.61 -22.72
C PRO A 215 4.20 -24.28 -22.48
N PRO A 216 5.04 -23.82 -23.42
CA PRO A 216 5.67 -22.53 -23.28
C PRO A 216 4.61 -21.43 -23.37
N ILE A 217 4.81 -20.41 -22.54
CA ILE A 217 3.98 -19.21 -22.50
C ILE A 217 4.68 -18.07 -23.25
N SER A 218 3.90 -17.37 -24.07
CA SER A 218 4.24 -16.06 -24.64
C SER A 218 3.63 -14.98 -23.75
N LEU A 219 4.32 -13.85 -23.56
CA LEU A 219 3.77 -12.71 -22.83
C LEU A 219 3.26 -11.67 -23.81
N MET A 220 2.06 -11.14 -23.57
CA MET A 220 1.50 -10.03 -24.35
C MET A 220 1.30 -8.81 -23.45
N CYS A 221 1.79 -7.65 -23.89
CA CYS A 221 1.61 -6.39 -23.19
C CYS A 221 0.14 -5.96 -23.21
N VAL A 222 -0.50 -5.91 -22.04
CA VAL A 222 -1.90 -5.49 -21.89
C VAL A 222 -2.02 -4.06 -21.38
N ALA A 223 -1.05 -3.58 -20.59
CA ALA A 223 -0.99 -2.18 -20.18
C ALA A 223 0.46 -1.68 -20.24
N PRO A 224 0.81 -0.77 -21.16
CA PRO A 224 2.17 -0.27 -21.29
C PRO A 224 2.54 0.61 -20.10
N PHE A 225 3.84 0.88 -19.93
CA PHE A 225 4.33 1.85 -18.96
C PHE A 225 3.73 3.24 -19.25
N GLY A 226 3.25 3.94 -18.22
CA GLY A 226 2.68 5.27 -18.36
C GLY A 226 1.24 5.29 -18.88
N MET A 227 0.58 4.14 -19.03
CA MET A 227 -0.83 4.07 -19.44
C MET A 227 -1.71 4.87 -18.47
N GLU A 228 -2.41 5.87 -18.98
CA GLU A 228 -3.17 6.83 -18.16
C GLU A 228 -4.43 6.18 -17.55
N GLU A 229 -4.77 6.59 -16.33
CA GLU A 229 -6.03 6.19 -15.68
C GLU A 229 -7.26 6.57 -16.53
N GLY A 230 -8.12 5.58 -16.79
CA GLY A 230 -9.29 5.72 -17.65
C GLY A 230 -8.99 5.72 -19.15
N SER A 231 -7.75 5.42 -19.55
CA SER A 231 -7.45 5.05 -20.93
C SER A 231 -7.70 3.56 -21.16
N GLU A 232 -8.01 3.23 -22.41
CA GLU A 232 -8.14 1.86 -22.90
C GLU A 232 -7.02 1.59 -23.88
N ALA A 233 -6.47 0.39 -23.84
CA ALA A 233 -5.51 -0.08 -24.82
C ALA A 233 -6.24 -0.96 -25.83
N GLU A 234 -6.28 -0.51 -27.09
CA GLU A 234 -6.70 -1.37 -28.20
C GLU A 234 -5.63 -2.42 -28.44
N LEU A 235 -5.95 -3.68 -28.13
CA LEU A 235 -5.08 -4.81 -28.43
C LEU A 235 -5.36 -5.29 -29.85
N PRO A 236 -4.33 -5.62 -30.65
CA PRO A 236 -4.53 -6.13 -31.99
C PRO A 236 -5.41 -7.39 -31.94
N PRO A 237 -6.19 -7.69 -32.99
CA PRO A 237 -6.94 -8.94 -33.08
C PRO A 237 -5.95 -10.10 -33.13
N HIS A 238 -5.66 -10.65 -31.96
CA HIS A 238 -4.97 -11.92 -31.79
C HIS A 238 -6.03 -13.01 -31.80
N GLN A 239 -5.71 -14.19 -32.32
CA GLN A 239 -6.59 -15.37 -32.20
C GLN A 239 -6.53 -15.91 -30.77
N LEU A 240 -7.06 -15.13 -29.83
CA LEU A 240 -7.14 -15.50 -28.42
C LEU A 240 -8.49 -16.13 -28.17
N ALA A 241 -8.51 -17.05 -27.23
CA ALA A 241 -9.74 -17.64 -26.74
C ALA A 241 -9.68 -17.78 -25.22
N VAL A 242 -10.85 -17.78 -24.60
CA VAL A 242 -11.01 -18.10 -23.17
C VAL A 242 -11.83 -19.37 -23.02
N VAL A 243 -11.50 -20.17 -22.02
CA VAL A 243 -12.31 -21.32 -21.62
C VAL A 243 -13.37 -20.85 -20.62
N VAL A 244 -14.62 -21.23 -20.85
CA VAL A 244 -15.77 -20.86 -20.00
C VAL A 244 -16.40 -22.07 -19.33
N GLY A 245 -17.08 -21.85 -18.21
CA GLY A 245 -17.74 -22.89 -17.41
C GLY A 245 -16.82 -23.63 -16.44
N GLU A 246 -15.51 -23.66 -16.68
CA GLU A 246 -14.53 -24.35 -15.83
C GLU A 246 -13.57 -23.36 -15.13
N PRO A 247 -12.90 -23.77 -14.02
CA PRO A 247 -11.85 -22.98 -13.41
C PRO A 247 -10.65 -22.78 -14.34
N VAL A 248 -10.32 -21.52 -14.64
CA VAL A 248 -9.16 -21.12 -15.44
C VAL A 248 -8.22 -20.23 -14.63
N THR A 249 -6.95 -20.19 -15.02
CA THR A 249 -5.93 -19.37 -14.36
C THR A 249 -5.37 -18.33 -15.32
N PHE A 250 -5.51 -17.05 -14.98
CA PHE A 250 -4.85 -15.95 -15.67
C PHE A 250 -3.51 -15.64 -15.00
N ARG A 251 -2.43 -15.80 -15.75
CA ARG A 251 -1.07 -15.47 -15.30
C ARG A 251 -0.73 -14.04 -15.72
N PHE A 252 -0.40 -13.20 -14.75
CA PHE A 252 -0.03 -11.80 -14.99
C PHE A 252 1.44 -11.58 -14.69
N PHE A 253 2.05 -10.63 -15.38
CA PHE A 253 3.46 -10.29 -15.23
C PHE A 253 3.65 -8.78 -15.23
N GLY A 254 4.69 -8.29 -14.56
CA GLY A 254 5.05 -6.88 -14.47
C GLY A 254 6.50 -6.61 -14.87
N SER A 255 6.76 -5.44 -15.45
CA SER A 255 8.13 -4.97 -15.75
C SER A 255 8.33 -3.47 -15.52
N HIS A 256 9.31 -3.14 -14.67
CA HIS A 256 9.75 -1.76 -14.44
C HIS A 256 10.78 -1.24 -15.46
N VAL A 257 11.37 -2.14 -16.25
CA VAL A 257 12.48 -1.84 -17.19
C VAL A 257 12.02 -1.82 -18.64
N ARG A 258 10.99 -2.59 -19.00
CA ARG A 258 10.41 -2.63 -20.36
C ARG A 258 9.42 -1.48 -20.58
N ARG A 259 9.94 -0.25 -20.65
CA ARG A 259 9.13 0.99 -20.70
C ARG A 259 8.59 1.36 -22.08
N HIS A 260 8.99 0.64 -23.13
CA HIS A 260 8.70 0.99 -24.52
C HIS A 260 7.81 -0.02 -25.25
N ASP A 261 7.39 -1.09 -24.57
CA ASP A 261 6.51 -2.08 -25.17
C ASP A 261 5.13 -1.48 -25.43
N ALA A 262 4.65 -1.62 -26.67
CA ALA A 262 3.33 -1.17 -27.08
C ALA A 262 2.25 -2.18 -26.67
N PRO A 263 0.99 -1.76 -26.51
CA PRO A 263 -0.13 -2.68 -26.36
C PRO A 263 -0.13 -3.77 -27.44
N GLY A 264 -0.30 -5.03 -27.02
CA GLY A 264 -0.30 -6.18 -27.90
C GLY A 264 1.07 -6.68 -28.34
N ALA A 265 2.17 -6.00 -27.97
CA ALA A 265 3.51 -6.53 -28.23
C ALA A 265 3.70 -7.87 -27.50
N THR A 266 4.20 -8.88 -28.22
CA THR A 266 4.43 -10.24 -27.69
C THR A 266 5.91 -10.62 -27.67
N PHE A 267 6.29 -11.45 -26.70
CA PHE A 267 7.62 -12.06 -26.63
C PHE A 267 7.61 -13.37 -25.85
N ASP A 268 8.49 -14.29 -26.24
CA ASP A 268 8.52 -15.66 -25.70
C ASP A 268 9.73 -15.92 -24.77
N ARG A 269 10.60 -14.91 -24.59
CA ARG A 269 11.82 -15.03 -23.80
C ARG A 269 12.05 -13.76 -22.99
N TRP A 270 12.34 -13.94 -21.70
CA TRP A 270 12.67 -12.87 -20.77
C TRP A 270 13.54 -13.41 -19.64
N SER A 271 14.29 -12.52 -18.98
CA SER A 271 14.95 -12.83 -17.70
C SER A 271 14.06 -12.47 -16.50
N ARG A 272 14.34 -13.05 -15.33
CA ARG A 272 13.64 -12.71 -14.08
C ARG A 272 13.89 -11.27 -13.63
N ASP A 273 14.98 -10.65 -14.08
CA ASP A 273 15.29 -9.25 -13.78
C ASP A 273 14.51 -8.29 -14.69
N GLU A 274 14.09 -8.76 -15.86
CA GLU A 274 13.31 -7.97 -16.82
C GLU A 274 11.81 -8.02 -16.50
N VAL A 275 11.28 -9.22 -16.19
CA VAL A 275 9.86 -9.45 -16.01
C VAL A 275 9.64 -10.38 -14.82
N VAL A 276 8.74 -9.97 -13.93
CA VAL A 276 8.37 -10.71 -12.72
C VAL A 276 6.93 -11.20 -12.86
N GLU A 277 6.71 -12.47 -12.52
CA GLU A 277 5.37 -13.05 -12.44
C GLU A 277 4.65 -12.55 -11.19
N LEU A 278 3.42 -12.09 -11.37
CA LEU A 278 2.52 -11.62 -10.32
C LEU A 278 1.64 -12.77 -9.84
N ALA A 279 0.91 -12.57 -8.74
CA ALA A 279 -0.03 -13.57 -8.25
C ALA A 279 -1.07 -13.92 -9.35
N PRO A 280 -1.19 -15.20 -9.74
CA PRO A 280 -2.14 -15.59 -10.77
C PRO A 280 -3.58 -15.49 -10.24
N ILE A 281 -4.52 -15.22 -11.13
CA ILE A 281 -5.94 -15.12 -10.81
C ILE A 281 -6.65 -16.37 -11.30
N ALA A 282 -7.10 -17.20 -10.35
CA ALA A 282 -7.99 -18.32 -10.63
C ALA A 282 -9.44 -17.85 -10.62
N VAL A 283 -10.16 -18.08 -11.71
CA VAL A 283 -11.57 -17.66 -11.88
C VAL A 283 -12.31 -18.68 -12.74
N THR A 284 -13.60 -18.87 -12.49
CA THR A 284 -14.49 -19.60 -13.40
C THR A 284 -15.30 -18.59 -14.19
N LEU A 285 -15.03 -18.48 -15.50
CA LEU A 285 -15.76 -17.58 -16.37
C LEU A 285 -17.16 -18.16 -16.66
N PRO A 286 -18.26 -17.41 -16.46
CA PRO A 286 -19.61 -17.91 -16.76
C PRO A 286 -19.73 -18.39 -18.21
N ALA A 287 -20.38 -19.54 -18.42
CA ALA A 287 -20.52 -20.15 -19.75
C ALA A 287 -21.48 -19.40 -20.69
N GLU A 288 -22.41 -18.61 -20.16
CA GLU A 288 -23.35 -17.79 -20.95
C GLU A 288 -24.07 -18.64 -22.03
N ASP A 289 -24.76 -19.69 -21.57
CA ASP A 289 -25.46 -20.71 -22.37
C ASP A 289 -24.57 -21.62 -23.24
N ARG A 290 -23.24 -21.50 -23.15
CA ARG A 290 -22.29 -22.41 -23.80
C ARG A 290 -22.12 -23.71 -22.98
N PRO A 291 -21.65 -24.80 -23.61
CA PRO A 291 -21.16 -25.95 -22.86
C PRO A 291 -20.05 -25.57 -21.89
N GLU A 292 -19.95 -26.30 -20.79
CA GLU A 292 -18.80 -26.22 -19.89
C GLU A 292 -17.53 -26.68 -20.64
N GLY A 293 -16.43 -25.94 -20.47
CA GLY A 293 -15.17 -26.17 -21.18
C GLY A 293 -15.12 -25.60 -22.60
N ASP A 294 -16.15 -24.86 -23.04
CA ASP A 294 -16.17 -24.27 -24.38
C ASP A 294 -15.07 -23.20 -24.55
N VAL A 295 -14.43 -23.21 -25.72
CA VAL A 295 -13.31 -22.33 -26.07
C VAL A 295 -13.84 -21.19 -26.93
N VAL A 296 -13.95 -19.99 -26.35
CA VAL A 296 -14.59 -18.85 -27.00
C VAL A 296 -13.55 -17.88 -27.54
N PRO A 297 -13.51 -17.61 -28.86
CA PRO A 297 -12.66 -16.57 -29.43
C PRO A 297 -13.01 -15.19 -28.87
N VAL A 298 -12.00 -14.43 -28.44
CA VAL A 298 -12.16 -13.13 -27.79
C VAL A 298 -11.16 -12.08 -28.29
N SER A 299 -11.61 -10.83 -28.27
CA SER A 299 -10.73 -9.66 -28.25
C SER A 299 -10.50 -9.21 -26.81
N LEU A 300 -9.24 -9.00 -26.43
CA LEU A 300 -8.91 -8.47 -25.11
C LEU A 300 -8.95 -6.95 -25.11
N HIS A 301 -9.49 -6.39 -24.04
CA HIS A 301 -9.47 -4.96 -23.75
C HIS A 301 -8.88 -4.75 -22.37
N ALA A 302 -7.94 -3.83 -22.25
CA ALA A 302 -7.31 -3.52 -20.98
C ALA A 302 -7.54 -2.06 -20.62
N SER A 303 -7.86 -1.80 -19.34
CA SER A 303 -8.02 -0.46 -18.81
C SER A 303 -7.44 -0.36 -17.40
N ILE A 304 -7.04 0.86 -17.02
CA ILE A 304 -6.56 1.17 -15.68
C ILE A 304 -7.60 2.01 -14.97
N THR A 305 -8.13 1.50 -13.87
CA THR A 305 -9.08 2.24 -13.04
C THR A 305 -8.38 3.38 -12.28
N PRO A 306 -9.11 4.44 -11.87
CA PRO A 306 -8.54 5.52 -11.06
C PRO A 306 -7.96 5.09 -9.70
N VAL A 307 -8.35 3.92 -9.21
CA VAL A 307 -7.80 3.36 -7.95
C VAL A 307 -6.52 2.55 -8.18
N GLY A 308 -6.09 2.39 -9.44
CA GLY A 308 -4.93 1.59 -9.80
C GLY A 308 -5.24 0.10 -9.77
N THR A 309 -6.33 -0.31 -10.43
CA THR A 309 -6.62 -1.71 -10.77
C THR A 309 -6.51 -1.87 -12.28
N LEU A 310 -5.79 -2.88 -12.74
CA LEU A 310 -5.82 -3.31 -14.14
C LEU A 310 -7.06 -4.17 -14.34
N LEU A 311 -7.96 -3.71 -15.19
CA LEU A 311 -9.12 -4.48 -15.64
C LEU A 311 -8.79 -5.06 -17.02
N LEU A 312 -8.79 -6.39 -17.12
CA LEU A 312 -8.72 -7.12 -18.37
C LEU A 312 -10.11 -7.66 -18.71
N GLU A 313 -10.66 -7.24 -19.83
CA GLU A 313 -11.95 -7.68 -20.34
C GLU A 313 -11.75 -8.54 -21.59
N ALA A 314 -12.32 -9.74 -21.57
CA ALA A 314 -12.41 -10.60 -22.75
C ALA A 314 -13.78 -10.44 -23.38
N VAL A 315 -13.81 -9.88 -24.60
CA VAL A 315 -15.04 -9.61 -25.35
C VAL A 315 -15.16 -10.68 -26.44
N PRO A 316 -16.22 -11.50 -26.45
CA PRO A 316 -16.39 -12.53 -27.47
C PRO A 316 -16.57 -11.92 -28.86
N GLU A 317 -15.95 -12.54 -29.87
CA GLU A 317 -16.15 -12.13 -31.28
C GLU A 317 -17.59 -12.35 -31.74
N THR A 318 -18.25 -13.37 -31.18
CA THR A 318 -19.67 -13.70 -31.41
C THR A 318 -20.42 -13.69 -30.07
N PRO A 319 -20.89 -12.52 -29.60
CA PRO A 319 -21.67 -12.42 -28.36
C PRO A 319 -23.05 -13.06 -28.53
N ARG A 320 -23.52 -13.76 -27.49
CA ARG A 320 -24.87 -14.34 -27.36
C ARG A 320 -25.86 -13.35 -26.74
N LYS A 321 -25.36 -12.34 -26.02
CA LYS A 321 -26.15 -11.24 -25.48
C LYS A 321 -25.46 -9.90 -25.69
N GLU A 322 -26.24 -8.82 -25.74
CA GLU A 322 -25.70 -7.47 -25.86
C GLU A 322 -24.76 -7.15 -24.69
N GLY A 323 -23.56 -6.66 -25.01
CA GLY A 323 -22.56 -6.27 -24.01
C GLY A 323 -21.85 -7.43 -23.29
N GLU A 324 -21.99 -8.66 -23.75
CA GLU A 324 -21.29 -9.82 -23.19
C GLU A 324 -19.78 -9.58 -23.09
N ARG A 325 -19.22 -9.82 -21.91
CA ARG A 325 -17.78 -9.74 -21.63
C ARG A 325 -17.45 -10.45 -20.33
N TRP A 326 -16.25 -11.01 -20.25
CA TRP A 326 -15.68 -11.56 -19.02
C TRP A 326 -14.65 -10.61 -18.45
N LYS A 327 -14.64 -10.43 -17.14
CA LYS A 327 -13.79 -9.46 -16.45
C LYS A 327 -12.82 -10.16 -15.50
N VAL A 328 -11.56 -9.75 -15.56
CA VAL A 328 -10.51 -10.16 -14.63
C VAL A 328 -9.85 -8.91 -14.08
N GLU A 329 -9.81 -8.77 -12.75
CA GLU A 329 -9.30 -7.58 -12.07
C GLU A 329 -7.99 -7.90 -11.32
N LEU A 330 -6.92 -7.22 -11.69
CA LEU A 330 -5.62 -7.29 -11.01
C LEU A 330 -5.36 -5.98 -10.26
N SER A 331 -5.19 -6.05 -8.94
CA SER A 331 -4.79 -4.89 -8.13
C SER A 331 -3.34 -4.53 -8.42
N VAL A 332 -3.10 -3.43 -9.14
CA VAL A 332 -1.75 -3.05 -9.58
C VAL A 332 -0.97 -2.21 -8.56
N ARG A 333 -1.64 -1.78 -7.48
CA ARG A 333 -1.04 -1.03 -6.36
C ARG A 333 -0.74 -1.87 -5.11
N GLY A 334 -0.84 -3.20 -5.17
CA GLY A 334 -0.96 -4.04 -3.95
C GLY A 334 0.11 -5.11 -3.68
N GLU A 335 0.85 -5.62 -4.66
CA GLU A 335 1.70 -6.81 -4.43
C GLU A 335 3.09 -6.64 -5.05
N ALA A 336 3.94 -5.92 -4.33
CA ALA A 336 5.37 -6.22 -4.33
C ALA A 336 5.63 -7.00 -3.04
N GLY A 337 5.55 -8.33 -3.13
CA GLY A 337 6.08 -9.23 -2.11
C GLY A 337 7.57 -9.05 -1.91
#